data_AF-A0A2P7SMZ6-F1
#
_entry.id   AF-A0A2P7SMZ6-F1
#
_cell.length_a   1.000
_cell.length_b   1.000
_cell.length_c   1.000
_cell.angle_alpha   90.00
_cell.angle_beta   90.00
_cell.angle_gamma   90.00
#
_symmetry.space_group_name_H-M   'P 1'
#
loop_
_entity.id
_entity.type
_entity.pdbx_description
1 polymer ?
#
loop_
_entity_poly.entity_id
_entity_poly.type
_entity_poly.pdbx_seq_one_letter_code
_entity_poly.pdbx_strand_id
1 'polypeptide(L)'
;MSETKPIVTQATLVKQAAPKSDYKPADVSPQRRVQRKYSIRLWSIRHSRLLEWFYARFADAFLMLHPLWRGIGYARVEAPVKFVEKRVKGLMFDCRMCGQCVLSSTGMSCPMNCPKQLRNGPCGGVRANGNCEVEPDMPCVWVKAWEGSRNMTKGDAILNVQKPVDQSLRETSAWLRVTAQAAAAREAANKEPA
;
A
#
# COMPACT_ATOMS: atom_id res chain seq x y z
N MET A 1 40.31 21.97 15.66
CA MET A 1 39.83 21.02 14.64
C MET A 1 39.08 19.91 15.37
N SER A 2 37.74 19.91 15.33
CA SER A 2 36.93 18.94 16.06
C SER A 2 36.77 17.68 15.22
N GLU A 3 37.36 16.57 15.66
CA GLU A 3 37.21 15.25 15.03
C GLU A 3 35.74 14.81 15.10
N THR A 4 35.10 14.74 13.94
CA THR A 4 33.74 14.19 13.82
C THR A 4 33.85 12.67 13.77
N LYS A 5 33.64 11.99 14.90
CA LYS A 5 33.61 10.53 14.95
C LYS A 5 32.35 10.02 14.21
N PRO A 6 32.45 9.00 13.34
CA PRO A 6 31.29 8.48 12.62
C PRO A 6 30.27 7.88 13.59
N ILE A 7 29.00 8.21 13.40
CA ILE A 7 27.88 7.71 14.22
C ILE A 7 27.68 6.23 13.87
N VAL A 8 28.19 5.34 14.73
CA VAL A 8 27.92 3.91 14.64
C VAL A 8 26.51 3.67 15.18
N THR A 9 25.60 3.22 14.32
CA THR A 9 24.22 2.94 14.73
C THR A 9 24.15 1.67 15.57
N GLN A 10 23.17 1.58 16.46
CA GLN A 10 22.89 0.37 17.24
C GLN A 10 22.65 -0.85 16.32
N ALA A 11 22.08 -0.65 15.14
CA ALA A 11 21.90 -1.70 14.13
C ALA A 11 23.24 -2.25 13.61
N THR A 12 24.26 -1.40 13.47
CA THR A 12 25.62 -1.79 13.07
C THR A 12 26.28 -2.67 14.15
N LEU A 13 26.15 -2.28 15.42
CA LEU A 13 26.69 -3.03 16.56
C LEU A 13 25.99 -4.40 16.72
N VAL A 14 24.66 -4.44 16.60
CA VAL A 14 23.87 -5.68 16.67
C VAL A 14 24.24 -6.63 15.52
N LYS A 15 24.46 -6.10 14.31
CA LYS A 15 24.92 -6.91 13.17
C LYS A 15 26.32 -7.51 13.39
N GLN A 16 27.21 -6.77 14.05
CA GLN A 16 28.56 -7.25 14.37
C GLN A 16 28.55 -8.32 15.48
N ALA A 17 27.62 -8.20 16.44
CA ALA A 17 27.50 -9.11 17.58
C ALA A 17 26.66 -10.38 17.29
N ALA A 18 25.96 -10.45 16.15
CA ALA A 18 25.11 -11.59 15.82
C ALA A 18 25.94 -12.86 15.55
N PRO A 19 25.61 -14.01 16.17
CA PRO A 19 26.31 -15.28 15.94
C PRO A 19 26.14 -15.73 14.49
N LYS A 20 27.24 -16.12 13.84
CA LYS A 20 27.22 -16.62 12.47
C LYS A 20 26.83 -18.10 12.49
N SER A 21 25.56 -18.41 12.20
CA SER A 21 25.09 -19.80 12.04
C SER A 21 25.23 -20.27 10.60
N ASP A 22 25.63 -21.52 10.40
CA ASP A 22 25.68 -22.18 9.08
C ASP A 22 24.28 -22.39 8.48
N TYR A 23 23.26 -22.41 9.34
CA TYR A 23 21.87 -22.31 8.92
C TYR A 23 21.61 -20.91 8.35
N LYS A 24 21.62 -20.81 7.02
CA LYS A 24 20.94 -19.73 6.30
C LYS A 24 19.49 -20.19 6.12
N PRO A 25 18.52 -19.64 6.87
CA PRO A 25 17.12 -19.89 6.57
C PRO A 25 16.88 -19.60 5.08
N ALA A 26 16.17 -20.48 4.39
CA ALA A 26 15.68 -20.21 3.04
C ALA A 26 14.78 -18.96 3.13
N ASP A 27 15.36 -17.80 2.85
CA ASP A 27 14.75 -16.48 2.89
C ASP A 27 13.66 -16.28 3.96
N VAL A 28 14.02 -16.26 5.25
CA VAL A 28 13.23 -15.45 6.21
C VAL A 28 13.58 -13.98 6.00
N SER A 29 13.30 -13.44 4.81
CA SER A 29 13.27 -11.99 4.67
C SER A 29 11.88 -11.56 5.16
N PRO A 30 11.73 -10.89 6.32
CA PRO A 30 10.55 -10.09 6.58
C PRO A 30 10.61 -8.89 5.64
N GLN A 31 10.49 -9.14 4.33
CA GLN A 31 10.80 -8.22 3.26
C GLN A 31 12.14 -7.53 3.51
N ARG A 32 13.23 -8.00 2.89
CA ARG A 32 14.36 -7.09 2.64
C ARG A 32 13.73 -5.82 2.07
N ARG A 33 13.73 -4.75 2.85
CA ARG A 33 13.14 -3.47 2.49
C ARG A 33 14.01 -2.94 1.39
N VAL A 34 13.81 -3.46 0.18
CA VAL A 34 14.37 -2.86 -1.02
C VAL A 34 13.74 -1.50 -1.01
N GLN A 35 14.53 -0.50 -0.65
CA GLN A 35 14.22 0.91 -0.78
C GLN A 35 14.08 1.17 -2.29
N ARG A 36 13.01 0.66 -2.92
CA ARG A 36 12.66 1.03 -4.29
C ARG A 36 12.32 2.50 -4.24
N LYS A 37 12.89 3.26 -5.19
CA LYS A 37 13.01 4.72 -5.23
C LYS A 37 11.91 5.43 -4.43
N TYR A 38 12.26 5.80 -3.20
CA TYR A 38 11.40 6.54 -2.28
C TYR A 38 10.80 7.80 -2.92
N SER A 39 11.50 8.37 -3.91
CA SER A 39 11.08 9.54 -4.69
C SER A 39 9.75 9.35 -5.44
N ILE A 40 9.49 8.21 -6.08
CA ILE A 40 8.24 8.02 -6.86
C ILE A 40 7.06 7.91 -5.91
N ARG A 41 7.20 7.15 -4.82
CA ARG A 41 6.15 7.05 -3.80
C ARG A 41 5.84 8.42 -3.20
N LEU A 42 6.86 9.18 -2.83
CA LEU A 42 6.68 10.54 -2.32
C LEU A 42 6.04 11.46 -3.36
N TRP A 43 6.41 11.32 -4.63
CA TRP A 43 5.77 12.05 -5.72
C TRP A 43 4.28 11.71 -5.79
N SER A 44 3.91 10.43 -5.68
CA SER A 44 2.51 9.99 -5.66
C SER A 44 1.72 10.60 -4.50
N ILE A 45 2.32 10.69 -3.31
CA ILE A 45 1.69 11.32 -2.13
C ILE A 45 1.52 12.84 -2.34
N ARG A 46 2.54 13.52 -2.87
CA ARG A 46 2.47 14.96 -3.16
C ARG A 46 1.42 15.30 -4.23
N HIS A 47 1.21 14.41 -5.18
CA HIS A 47 0.23 14.56 -6.26
C HIS A 47 -1.04 13.74 -6.02
N SER A 48 -1.40 13.48 -4.75
CA SER A 48 -2.50 12.59 -4.39
C SER A 48 -3.85 13.05 -4.94
N ARG A 49 -4.09 14.37 -5.06
CA ARG A 49 -5.31 14.92 -5.69
C ARG A 49 -5.45 14.53 -7.16
N LEU A 50 -4.37 14.65 -7.92
CA LEU A 50 -4.35 14.28 -9.34
C LEU A 50 -4.56 12.77 -9.49
N LEU A 51 -3.90 11.98 -8.65
CA LEU A 51 -4.03 10.53 -8.65
C LEU A 51 -5.40 10.05 -8.16
N GLU A 52 -6.04 10.77 -7.24
CA GLU A 52 -7.42 10.51 -6.82
C GLU A 52 -8.37 10.69 -8.00
N TRP A 53 -8.26 11.82 -8.70
CA TRP A 53 -9.04 12.09 -9.89
C TRP A 53 -8.83 11.00 -10.95
N PHE A 54 -7.58 10.65 -11.24
CA PHE A 54 -7.26 9.60 -12.21
C PHE A 54 -7.81 8.24 -11.76
N TYR A 55 -7.65 7.89 -10.48
CA TYR A 55 -8.14 6.65 -9.91
C TYR A 55 -9.68 6.56 -9.99
N ALA A 56 -10.39 7.65 -9.72
CA ALA A 56 -11.85 7.69 -9.84
C ALA A 56 -12.29 7.44 -11.29
N ARG A 57 -11.68 8.13 -12.26
CA ARG A 57 -11.99 7.93 -13.69
C ARG A 57 -11.65 6.52 -14.17
N PHE A 58 -10.51 6.00 -13.73
CA PHE A 58 -10.10 4.63 -14.02
C PHE A 58 -11.08 3.62 -13.42
N ALA A 59 -11.51 3.81 -12.18
CA ALA A 59 -12.47 2.93 -11.50
C ALA A 59 -13.83 2.93 -12.22
N ASP A 60 -14.33 4.09 -12.62
CA ASP A 60 -15.58 4.23 -13.37
C ASP A 60 -15.50 3.51 -14.73
N ALA A 61 -14.43 3.75 -15.49
CA ALA A 61 -14.21 3.07 -16.77
C ALA A 61 -14.08 1.55 -16.59
N PHE A 62 -13.30 1.09 -15.60
CA PHE A 62 -13.09 -0.33 -15.35
C PHE A 62 -14.37 -1.03 -14.88
N LEU A 63 -15.26 -0.31 -14.18
CA LEU A 63 -16.60 -0.76 -13.81
C LEU A 63 -17.57 -0.79 -14.99
N MET A 64 -17.49 0.13 -15.95
CA MET A 64 -18.23 0.03 -17.22
C MET A 64 -17.83 -1.21 -18.02
N LEU A 65 -16.59 -1.68 -17.92
CA LEU A 65 -16.13 -2.92 -18.54
C LEU A 65 -16.52 -4.19 -17.75
N HIS A 66 -17.18 -4.08 -16.59
CA HIS A 66 -17.67 -5.22 -15.80
C HIS A 66 -18.41 -6.32 -16.59
N PRO A 67 -19.39 -6.02 -17.46
CA PRO A 67 -20.07 -7.06 -18.25
C PRO A 67 -19.11 -7.87 -19.13
N LEU A 68 -18.04 -7.25 -19.65
CA LEU A 68 -17.03 -7.96 -20.44
C LEU A 68 -16.21 -8.91 -19.55
N TRP A 69 -15.77 -8.44 -18.38
CA TRP A 69 -15.05 -9.29 -17.43
C TRP A 69 -15.89 -10.49 -16.97
N ARG A 70 -17.19 -10.26 -16.74
CA ARG A 70 -18.17 -11.31 -16.38
C ARG A 70 -18.35 -12.32 -17.53
N GLY A 71 -18.43 -11.86 -18.78
CA GLY A 71 -18.58 -12.72 -19.96
C GLY A 71 -17.34 -13.59 -20.25
N ILE A 72 -16.13 -13.04 -20.10
CA ILE A 72 -14.86 -13.77 -20.32
C ILE A 72 -14.56 -14.72 -19.13
N GLY A 73 -14.99 -14.32 -17.93
CA GLY A 73 -14.75 -15.00 -16.67
C GLY A 73 -13.54 -14.45 -15.91
N TYR A 74 -13.74 -14.15 -14.64
CA TYR A 74 -12.73 -13.53 -13.76
C TYR A 74 -11.40 -14.30 -13.70
N ALA A 75 -11.46 -15.63 -13.69
CA ALA A 75 -10.26 -16.48 -13.65
C ALA A 75 -9.33 -16.28 -14.86
N ARG A 76 -9.88 -16.02 -16.05
CA ARG A 76 -9.10 -15.84 -17.29
C ARG A 76 -8.46 -14.46 -17.36
N VAL A 77 -9.15 -13.44 -16.86
CA VAL A 77 -8.68 -12.05 -16.89
C VAL A 77 -7.76 -11.70 -15.72
N GLU A 78 -7.76 -12.50 -14.65
CA GLU A 78 -6.95 -12.22 -13.47
C GLU A 78 -5.45 -12.22 -13.77
N ALA A 79 -4.92 -13.22 -14.48
CA ALA A 79 -3.49 -13.32 -14.76
C ALA A 79 -2.94 -12.06 -15.48
N PRO A 80 -3.51 -11.60 -16.62
CA PRO A 80 -3.01 -10.40 -17.30
C PRO A 80 -3.26 -9.13 -16.49
N VAL A 81 -4.43 -8.98 -15.85
CA VAL A 81 -4.73 -7.78 -15.05
C VAL A 81 -3.81 -7.69 -13.84
N LYS A 82 -3.56 -8.80 -13.14
CA LYS A 82 -2.60 -8.89 -12.04
C LYS A 82 -1.20 -8.49 -12.48
N PHE A 83 -0.75 -8.93 -13.65
CA PHE A 83 0.56 -8.58 -14.18
C PHE A 83 0.69 -7.06 -14.34
N VAL A 84 -0.29 -6.41 -14.98
CA VAL A 84 -0.32 -4.96 -15.14
C VAL A 84 -0.40 -4.26 -13.77
N GLU A 85 -1.31 -4.70 -12.92
CA GLU A 85 -1.54 -4.15 -11.58
C GLU A 85 -0.25 -4.18 -10.75
N LYS A 86 0.46 -5.30 -10.73
CA LYS A 86 1.71 -5.48 -9.97
C LYS A 86 2.81 -4.56 -10.46
N ARG A 87 2.93 -4.34 -11.77
CA ARG A 87 3.94 -3.45 -12.36
C ARG A 87 3.61 -1.98 -12.09
N VAL A 88 2.39 -1.56 -12.37
CA VAL A 88 1.94 -0.17 -12.20
C VAL A 88 1.93 0.21 -10.72
N LYS A 89 1.24 -0.56 -9.87
CA LYS A 89 1.15 -0.24 -8.43
C LYS A 89 2.47 -0.48 -7.71
N GLY A 90 3.26 -1.46 -8.13
CA GLY A 90 4.60 -1.70 -7.60
C GLY A 90 5.54 -0.51 -7.85
N LEU A 91 5.49 0.09 -9.05
CA LEU A 91 6.30 1.26 -9.39
C LEU A 91 5.83 2.53 -8.68
N MET A 92 4.53 2.81 -8.72
CA MET A 92 3.98 4.10 -8.26
C MET A 92 3.85 4.21 -6.74
N PHE A 93 3.49 3.12 -6.06
CA PHE A 93 3.07 3.13 -4.65
C PHE A 93 3.86 2.18 -3.75
N ASP A 94 4.88 1.50 -4.30
CA ASP A 94 5.55 0.36 -3.66
C ASP A 94 4.53 -0.66 -3.14
N CYS A 95 3.58 -1.05 -4.01
CA CYS A 95 2.51 -1.96 -3.62
C CYS A 95 3.03 -3.37 -3.29
N ARG A 96 2.54 -3.94 -2.18
CA ARG A 96 2.86 -5.30 -1.70
C ARG A 96 1.82 -6.35 -2.08
N MET A 97 0.93 -6.05 -3.03
CA MET A 97 -0.08 -6.97 -3.57
C MET A 97 -0.89 -7.71 -2.49
N CYS A 98 -1.39 -7.01 -1.47
CA CYS A 98 -2.24 -7.61 -0.43
C CYS A 98 -3.66 -7.99 -0.91
N GLY A 99 -3.95 -7.87 -2.21
CA GLY A 99 -5.27 -8.12 -2.79
C GLY A 99 -6.36 -7.10 -2.41
N GLN A 100 -6.13 -6.25 -1.41
CA GLN A 100 -7.11 -5.33 -0.83
C GLN A 100 -6.60 -3.88 -0.79
N CYS A 101 -6.72 -3.19 -1.91
CA CYS A 101 -6.19 -1.82 -2.09
C CYS A 101 -7.03 -0.78 -1.32
N VAL A 102 -6.36 0.12 -0.59
CA VAL A 102 -6.98 1.23 0.16
C VAL A 102 -6.31 2.59 -0.13
N LEU A 103 -5.60 2.71 -1.26
CA LEU A 103 -4.82 3.91 -1.61
C LEU A 103 -5.67 5.18 -1.71
N SER A 104 -6.92 5.04 -2.18
CA SER A 104 -7.90 6.12 -2.26
C SER A 104 -8.37 6.64 -0.90
N SER A 105 -8.16 5.88 0.17
CA SER A 105 -8.44 6.33 1.54
C SER A 105 -7.18 6.81 2.24
N THR A 106 -6.00 6.31 1.86
CA THR A 106 -4.74 6.53 2.59
C THR A 106 -3.80 7.50 1.88
N GLY A 107 -4.32 8.52 1.20
CA GLY A 107 -3.48 9.59 0.66
C GLY A 107 -2.49 9.12 -0.42
N MET A 108 -2.82 8.07 -1.17
CA MET A 108 -1.90 7.40 -2.10
C MET A 108 -0.64 6.79 -1.45
N SER A 109 -0.63 6.61 -0.12
CA SER A 109 0.40 5.89 0.62
C SER A 109 -0.09 4.47 0.94
N CYS A 110 0.59 3.43 0.44
CA CYS A 110 0.19 2.05 0.72
C CYS A 110 0.55 1.67 2.18
N PRO A 111 -0.43 1.30 3.04
CA PRO A 111 -0.17 0.96 4.44
C PRO A 111 0.66 -0.32 4.61
N MET A 112 0.66 -1.20 3.60
CA MET A 112 1.46 -2.44 3.62
C MET A 112 2.97 -2.19 3.55
N ASN A 113 3.41 -0.95 3.34
CA ASN A 113 4.81 -0.56 3.46
C ASN A 113 5.22 -0.27 4.91
N CYS A 114 4.28 -0.27 5.86
CA CYS A 114 4.59 -0.24 7.27
C CYS A 114 5.25 -1.56 7.67
N PRO A 115 6.38 -1.57 8.41
CA PRO A 115 7.00 -2.81 8.87
C PRO A 115 6.07 -3.63 9.78
N LYS A 116 5.14 -2.94 10.47
CA LYS A 116 4.10 -3.57 11.28
C LYS A 116 2.90 -4.08 10.47
N GLN A 117 2.86 -3.81 9.16
CA GLN A 117 1.75 -4.13 8.24
C GLN A 117 0.37 -3.66 8.73
N LEU A 118 0.35 -2.57 9.51
CA LEU A 118 -0.87 -2.00 10.06
C LEU A 118 -1.63 -1.20 8.99
N ARG A 119 -2.87 -1.60 8.75
CA ARG A 119 -3.78 -0.93 7.82
C ARG A 119 -4.37 0.35 8.41
N ASN A 120 -4.63 0.32 9.72
CA ASN A 120 -5.15 1.43 10.49
C ASN A 120 -4.04 2.00 11.37
N GLY A 121 -4.12 3.29 11.67
CA GLY A 121 -3.16 3.99 12.50
C GLY A 121 -3.70 5.36 12.90
N PRO A 122 -2.86 6.22 13.52
CA PRO A 122 -1.47 5.97 13.88
C PRO A 122 -1.30 4.88 14.95
N CYS A 123 -0.11 4.29 15.03
CA CYS A 123 0.20 3.20 15.99
C CYS A 123 0.95 3.66 17.25
N GLY A 124 1.03 4.97 17.51
CA GLY A 124 1.82 5.56 18.60
C GLY A 124 3.34 5.59 18.37
N GLY A 125 3.89 4.66 17.58
CA GLY A 125 5.33 4.52 17.32
C GLY A 125 5.94 5.49 16.30
N VAL A 126 5.51 6.75 16.30
CA VAL A 126 6.07 7.79 15.42
C VAL A 126 7.09 8.59 16.22
N ARG A 127 8.33 8.66 15.71
CA ARG A 127 9.39 9.47 16.31
C ARG A 127 9.09 10.96 16.13
N ALA A 128 9.70 11.80 16.96
CA ALA A 128 9.51 13.27 16.89
C ALA A 128 9.85 13.86 15.51
N ASN A 129 10.74 13.22 14.74
CA ASN A 129 11.10 13.63 13.38
C ASN A 129 10.13 13.10 12.29
N GLY A 130 9.02 12.45 12.66
CA GLY A 130 8.05 11.86 11.73
C GLY A 130 8.42 10.47 11.20
N ASN A 131 9.52 9.87 11.67
CA ASN A 131 9.96 8.55 11.23
C ASN A 131 9.37 7.41 12.06
N CYS A 132 9.46 6.18 11.54
CA CYS A 132 8.98 4.98 12.22
C CYS A 132 9.87 4.61 13.41
N GLU A 133 9.29 4.09 14.50
CA GLU A 133 10.06 3.55 15.62
C GLU A 133 10.90 2.33 15.22
N VAL A 134 10.34 1.43 14.41
CA VAL A 134 10.95 0.14 14.04
C VAL A 134 12.12 0.36 13.08
N GLU A 135 11.96 1.32 12.16
CA GLU A 135 12.99 1.65 11.18
C GLU A 135 13.25 3.16 11.17
N PRO A 136 14.28 3.62 11.91
CA PRO A 136 14.62 5.03 12.12
C PRO A 136 14.71 5.88 10.87
N ASP A 137 15.19 5.31 9.77
CA ASP A 137 15.49 6.02 8.52
C ASP A 137 14.29 6.07 7.56
N MET A 138 13.17 5.41 7.90
CA MET A 138 11.94 5.46 7.13
C MET A 138 10.96 6.48 7.73
N PRO A 139 10.45 7.43 6.92
CA PRO A 139 9.31 8.24 7.31
C PRO A 139 8.07 7.38 7.53
N CYS A 140 7.33 7.67 8.60
CA CYS A 140 6.18 6.86 8.98
C CYS A 140 5.15 6.84 7.84
N VAL A 141 4.77 5.63 7.44
CA VAL A 141 3.81 5.40 6.34
C VAL A 141 2.48 6.09 6.60
N TRP A 142 2.05 6.12 7.86
CA TRP A 142 0.78 6.73 8.26
C TRP A 142 0.86 8.26 8.30
N VAL A 143 1.97 8.84 8.75
CA VAL A 143 2.20 10.30 8.62
C VAL A 143 2.10 10.71 7.15
N LYS A 144 2.74 9.95 6.25
CA LYS A 144 2.66 10.18 4.80
C LYS A 144 1.26 9.93 4.21
N ALA A 145 0.52 8.96 4.73
CA ALA A 145 -0.87 8.76 4.35
C ALA A 145 -1.75 9.94 4.75
N TRP A 146 -1.55 10.48 5.96
CA TRP A 146 -2.27 11.65 6.44
C TRP A 146 -1.96 12.88 5.59
N GLU A 147 -0.67 13.21 5.37
CA GLU A 147 -0.23 14.28 4.48
C GLU A 147 -0.90 14.18 3.10
N GLY A 148 -0.85 13.00 2.47
CA GLY A 148 -1.47 12.76 1.18
C GLY A 148 -3.00 12.89 1.20
N SER A 149 -3.65 12.47 2.29
CA SER A 149 -5.11 12.56 2.44
C SER A 149 -5.58 14.01 2.50
N ARG A 150 -4.80 14.90 3.15
CA ARG A 150 -5.15 16.32 3.25
C ARG A 150 -5.12 17.05 1.91
N ASN A 151 -4.40 16.51 0.93
CA ASN A 151 -4.40 17.01 -0.45
C ASN A 151 -5.58 16.47 -1.29
N MET A 152 -6.24 15.39 -0.85
CA MET A 152 -7.33 14.73 -1.58
C MET A 152 -8.68 15.38 -1.29
N THR A 153 -9.61 15.21 -2.22
CA THR A 153 -11.01 15.66 -2.11
C THR A 153 -11.75 14.83 -1.07
N LYS A 154 -11.58 13.49 -1.08
CA LYS A 154 -12.16 12.57 -0.10
C LYS A 154 -11.17 12.24 1.02
N GLY A 155 -10.42 13.24 1.49
CA GLY A 155 -9.35 13.08 2.47
C GLY A 155 -9.78 12.45 3.80
N ASP A 156 -11.03 12.66 4.20
CA ASP A 156 -11.56 12.12 5.46
C ASP A 156 -11.85 10.61 5.41
N ALA A 157 -11.80 10.00 4.22
CA ALA A 157 -11.89 8.55 4.08
C ALA A 157 -10.79 7.80 4.84
N ILE A 158 -9.70 8.48 5.22
CA ILE A 158 -8.61 7.92 6.03
C ILE A 158 -9.05 7.60 7.48
N LEU A 159 -10.12 8.25 7.96
CA LEU A 159 -10.69 8.02 9.29
C LEU A 159 -11.54 6.76 9.36
N ASN A 160 -11.95 6.23 8.21
CA ASN A 160 -12.76 5.01 8.14
C ASN A 160 -11.91 3.81 8.55
N VAL A 161 -12.31 3.17 9.65
CA VAL A 161 -11.65 1.96 10.17
C VAL A 161 -11.74 0.84 9.13
N GLN A 162 -10.59 0.37 8.65
CA GLN A 162 -10.52 -0.70 7.67
C GLN A 162 -10.49 -2.07 8.36
N LYS A 163 -11.14 -3.07 7.75
CA LYS A 163 -11.03 -4.45 8.22
C LYS A 163 -9.59 -4.96 8.16
N PRO A 164 -9.21 -5.92 9.03
CA PRO A 164 -7.94 -6.63 8.92
C PRO A 164 -7.70 -7.15 7.50
N VAL A 165 -6.43 -7.20 7.11
CA VAL A 165 -6.05 -7.72 5.79
C VAL A 165 -6.30 -9.21 5.76
N ASP A 166 -7.07 -9.67 4.78
CA ASP A 166 -7.23 -11.08 4.50
C ASP A 166 -6.01 -11.57 3.73
N GLN A 167 -5.21 -12.44 4.35
CA GLN A 167 -3.98 -12.95 3.77
C GLN A 167 -4.23 -13.99 2.66
N SER A 168 -5.42 -14.59 2.59
CA SER A 168 -5.79 -15.52 1.51
C SER A 168 -5.87 -14.82 0.15
N LEU A 169 -6.12 -13.51 0.15
CA LEU A 169 -6.22 -12.67 -1.06
C LEU A 169 -4.86 -12.15 -1.54
N ARG A 170 -3.75 -12.55 -0.91
CA ARG A 170 -2.42 -12.06 -1.28
C ARG A 170 -2.05 -12.48 -2.70
N GLU A 171 -1.37 -11.61 -3.43
CA GLU A 171 -1.01 -11.78 -4.84
C GLU A 171 -2.21 -12.00 -5.78
N THR A 172 -3.42 -11.56 -5.40
CA THR A 172 -4.60 -11.48 -6.27
C THR A 172 -4.85 -10.04 -6.76
N SER A 173 -5.69 -9.87 -7.78
CA SER A 173 -5.99 -8.54 -8.31
C SER A 173 -6.96 -7.77 -7.41
N ALA A 174 -6.54 -6.61 -6.89
CA ALA A 174 -7.44 -5.73 -6.17
C ALA A 174 -8.37 -4.96 -7.13
N TRP A 175 -7.96 -4.70 -8.37
CA TRP A 175 -8.83 -4.02 -9.35
C TRP A 175 -10.07 -4.83 -9.68
N LEU A 176 -9.89 -6.10 -10.07
CA LEU A 176 -11.02 -6.98 -10.41
C LEU A 176 -11.98 -7.16 -9.23
N ARG A 177 -11.43 -7.32 -8.02
CA ARG A 177 -12.23 -7.50 -6.81
C ARG A 177 -13.03 -6.26 -6.43
N VAL A 178 -12.41 -5.08 -6.43
CA VAL A 178 -13.12 -3.82 -6.14
C VAL A 178 -14.24 -3.58 -7.15
N THR A 179 -13.99 -3.89 -8.43
CA THR A 179 -15.01 -3.77 -9.47
C THR A 179 -16.15 -4.78 -9.31
N ALA A 180 -15.84 -6.03 -8.98
CA ALA A 180 -16.86 -7.04 -8.69
C ALA A 180 -17.74 -6.61 -7.50
N GLN A 181 -17.12 -6.10 -6.43
CA GLN A 181 -17.83 -5.59 -5.25
C GLN A 181 -18.69 -4.36 -5.57
N ALA A 182 -18.17 -3.42 -6.36
CA ALA A 182 -18.90 -2.23 -6.78
C ALA A 182 -20.08 -2.58 -7.71
N ALA A 183 -19.90 -3.55 -8.62
CA ALA A 183 -20.97 -4.04 -9.47
C ALA A 183 -22.08 -4.72 -8.65
N ALA A 184 -21.72 -5.61 -7.71
CA ALA A 184 -22.67 -6.26 -6.83
C ALA A 184 -23.46 -5.25 -5.97
N ALA A 185 -22.80 -4.20 -5.47
CA ALA A 185 -23.46 -3.13 -4.72
C ALA A 185 -24.44 -2.33 -5.60
N ARG A 186 -24.09 -2.02 -6.85
CA ARG A 186 -24.99 -1.37 -7.81
C ARG A 186 -26.21 -2.24 -8.15
N GLU A 187 -25.99 -3.55 -8.36
CA GLU A 187 -27.07 -4.49 -8.63
C GLU A 187 -28.01 -4.64 -7.42
N ALA A 188 -27.50 -4.63 -6.19
CA ALA A 188 -28.29 -4.66 -4.98
C ALA A 188 -29.16 -3.40 -4.82
N ALA A 189 -28.56 -2.22 -5.02
CA ALA A 189 -29.28 -0.94 -4.94
C ALA A 189 -30.41 -0.82 -5.97
N ASN A 190 -30.25 -1.41 -7.15
CA ASN A 190 -31.29 -1.44 -8.18
C ASN A 190 -32.43 -2.43 -7.87
N LYS A 191 -32.24 -3.34 -6.90
CA LYS A 191 -33.22 -4.38 -6.53
C LYS A 191 -34.05 -4.02 -5.30
N GLU A 192 -33.66 -3.05 -4.48
CA GLU A 192 -34.49 -2.49 -3.42
C GLU A 192 -35.50 -1.51 -4.03
N PRO A 193 -36.81 -1.83 -4.09
CA PRO A 193 -37.81 -0.83 -4.44
C PRO A 193 -37.91 0.21 -3.30
N ALA A 194 -38.08 1.48 -3.69
CA ALA A 194 -38.32 2.60 -2.78
C ALA A 194 -39.58 2.40 -1.93
#